data_AF-A0A1G7AZI7-F1
#
_entry.id   AF-A0A1G7AZI7-F1
#
_cell.length_a   1.000
_cell.length_b   1.000
_cell.length_c   1.000
_cell.angle_alpha   90.00
_cell.angle_beta   90.00
_cell.angle_gamma   90.00
#
_symmetry.space_group_name_H-M   'P 1'
#
loop_
_entity.id
_entity.type
_entity.pdbx_description
1 polymer ?
#
loop_
_entity_poly.entity_id
_entity_poly.type
_entity_poly.pdbx_seq_one_letter_code
_entity_poly.pdbx_strand_id
1 'polypeptide(L)'
;MKLITNIFLFLYSAISCIAFAPFGLVMTIVDAIRFPQPGRVRDSFLTGARALDVYANETYYSLFNGLFLSAGGYHFGRKGETLSSALGKNWTLARLTWLGLGCAGFLGVLDGDHCYKSIEGEWHIDRPAAPISWINISVFALLAVAGLLLSFKIIILMAAVITWLAG
;
A
#
# COMPACT_ATOMS: atom_id res chain seq x y z
N MET A 1 -23.48 -11.78 8.48
CA MET A 1 -22.69 -11.71 9.74
C MET A 1 -22.99 -10.39 10.43
N LYS A 2 -22.95 -10.31 11.77
CA LYS A 2 -23.25 -9.08 12.51
C LYS A 2 -22.07 -8.10 12.40
N LEU A 3 -22.33 -6.79 12.29
CA LEU A 3 -21.30 -5.73 12.17
C LEU A 3 -20.22 -5.86 13.25
N ILE A 4 -20.64 -6.06 14.51
CA ILE A 4 -19.75 -6.21 15.67
C ILE A 4 -18.77 -7.37 15.46
N THR A 5 -19.24 -8.51 14.95
CA THR A 5 -18.38 -9.67 14.67
C THR A 5 -17.32 -9.33 13.63
N ASN A 6 -17.69 -8.61 12.57
CA ASN A 6 -16.74 -8.22 11.52
C ASN A 6 -15.67 -7.25 12.04
N ILE A 7 -16.06 -6.33 12.93
CA ILE A 7 -15.12 -5.40 13.58
C ILE A 7 -14.07 -6.17 14.39
N PHE A 8 -14.49 -7.14 15.21
CA PHE A 8 -13.55 -7.95 15.99
C PHE A 8 -12.63 -8.81 15.11
N LEU A 9 -13.16 -9.42 14.05
CA LEU A 9 -12.35 -10.19 13.10
C LEU A 9 -11.30 -9.31 12.43
N PHE A 10 -11.68 -8.09 12.02
CA PHE A 10 -10.75 -7.13 11.45
C PHE A 10 -9.63 -6.74 12.43
N LEU A 11 -9.99 -6.36 13.67
CA LEU A 11 -9.01 -5.99 14.69
C LEU A 11 -8.06 -7.14 15.02
N TYR A 12 -8.59 -8.35 15.20
CA TYR A 12 -7.78 -9.54 15.42
C TYR A 12 -6.81 -9.80 14.26
N SER A 13 -7.29 -9.70 13.02
CA SER A 13 -6.45 -9.88 11.82
C SER A 13 -5.35 -8.83 11.73
N ALA A 14 -5.67 -7.56 11.98
CA ALA A 14 -4.68 -6.47 11.94
C ALA A 14 -3.60 -6.65 13.02
N ILE A 15 -4.00 -6.97 14.26
CA ILE A 15 -3.07 -7.23 15.37
C ILE A 15 -2.19 -8.44 15.04
N SER A 16 -2.79 -9.53 14.57
CA SER A 16 -2.06 -10.76 14.22
C SER A 16 -1.05 -10.51 13.10
N CYS A 17 -1.43 -9.73 12.07
CA CYS A 17 -0.54 -9.37 10.98
C CYS A 17 0.72 -8.64 11.48
N ILE A 18 0.57 -7.68 12.40
CA ILE A 18 1.68 -6.92 12.96
C ILE A 18 2.50 -7.78 13.93
N ALA A 19 1.83 -8.52 14.81
CA ALA A 19 2.48 -9.32 15.85
C ALA A 19 3.33 -10.45 15.27
N PHE A 20 2.84 -11.13 14.21
CA PHE A 20 3.54 -12.26 13.60
C PHE A 20 4.50 -11.86 12.47
N ALA A 21 4.44 -10.64 11.94
CA ALA A 21 5.38 -10.15 10.92
C ALA A 21 6.88 -10.38 11.27
N PRO A 22 7.40 -9.99 12.46
CA PRO A 22 8.80 -10.22 12.78
C PRO A 22 9.16 -11.71 12.87
N PHE A 23 8.26 -12.54 13.40
CA PHE A 23 8.46 -13.99 13.47
C PHE A 23 8.49 -14.62 12.08
N GLY A 24 7.58 -14.23 11.19
CA GLY A 24 7.56 -14.68 9.80
C GLY A 24 8.84 -14.32 9.04
N LEU A 25 9.38 -13.11 9.28
CA LEU A 25 10.65 -12.67 8.70
C LEU A 25 11.83 -13.51 9.20
N VAL A 26 11.92 -13.75 10.52
CA VAL A 26 12.96 -14.61 11.10
C VAL A 26 12.89 -16.01 10.51
N MET A 27 11.69 -16.61 10.43
CA MET A 27 11.52 -17.95 9.86
C MET A 27 11.89 -18.00 8.38
N THR A 28 11.58 -16.97 7.60
CA THR A 28 12.01 -16.86 6.19
C THR A 28 13.54 -16.90 6.06
N ILE A 29 14.26 -16.20 6.95
CA ILE A 29 15.73 -16.21 6.95
C ILE A 29 16.26 -17.59 7.36
N VAL A 30 15.71 -18.17 8.43
CA VAL A 30 16.09 -19.51 8.90
C VAL A 30 15.90 -20.55 7.78
N ASP A 31 14.78 -20.51 7.08
CA ASP A 31 14.49 -21.45 5.98
C ASP A 31 15.36 -21.19 4.76
N ALA A 32 15.75 -19.94 4.49
CA ALA A 32 16.72 -19.63 3.45
C ALA A 32 18.11 -20.21 3.73
N ILE A 33 18.51 -20.30 5.01
CA ILE A 33 19.76 -20.94 5.44
C ILE A 33 19.65 -22.47 5.38
N ARG A 34 18.54 -23.03 5.91
CA ARG A 34 18.33 -24.49 5.96
C ARG A 34 18.17 -25.12 4.58
N PHE A 35 17.55 -24.39 3.66
CA PHE A 35 17.19 -24.88 2.34
C PHE A 35 17.59 -23.83 1.30
N PRO A 36 18.88 -23.73 0.96
CA PRO A 36 19.38 -22.68 0.07
C PRO A 36 18.73 -22.79 -1.31
N GLN A 37 17.93 -21.79 -1.67
CA GLN A 37 17.35 -21.64 -3.00
C GLN A 37 17.57 -20.21 -3.46
N PRO A 38 18.16 -19.99 -4.65
CA PRO A 38 18.32 -18.65 -5.21
C PRO A 38 16.99 -17.92 -5.26
N GLY A 39 16.96 -16.67 -4.78
CA GLY A 39 15.77 -15.83 -4.85
C GLY A 39 14.70 -16.05 -3.79
N ARG A 40 14.77 -17.10 -2.95
CA ARG A 40 13.72 -17.39 -1.95
C ARG A 40 13.37 -16.20 -1.06
N VAL A 41 14.37 -15.58 -0.44
CA VAL A 41 14.15 -14.43 0.46
C VAL A 41 13.49 -13.29 -0.31
N ARG A 42 13.99 -12.99 -1.51
CA ARG A 42 13.42 -11.97 -2.40
C ARG A 42 11.96 -12.27 -2.73
N ASP A 43 11.64 -13.50 -3.10
CA ASP A 43 10.30 -13.92 -3.51
C ASP A 43 9.31 -13.86 -2.32
N SER A 44 9.77 -14.16 -1.11
CA SER A 44 8.99 -13.97 0.12
C SER A 44 8.67 -12.49 0.38
N PHE A 45 9.65 -11.60 0.27
CA PHE A 45 9.42 -10.15 0.40
C PHE A 45 8.50 -9.62 -0.70
N LEU A 46 8.67 -10.07 -1.94
CA LEU A 46 7.82 -9.69 -3.07
C LEU A 46 6.37 -10.15 -2.85
N THR A 47 6.18 -11.37 -2.36
CA THR A 47 4.84 -11.92 -2.05
C THR A 47 4.17 -11.09 -0.95
N GLY A 48 4.91 -10.77 0.13
CA GLY A 48 4.40 -9.93 1.21
C GLY A 48 4.06 -8.51 0.75
N ALA A 49 4.94 -7.89 -0.06
CA ALA A 49 4.71 -6.58 -0.64
C ALA A 49 3.44 -6.57 -1.50
N ARG A 50 3.28 -7.54 -2.41
CA ARG A 50 2.09 -7.67 -3.25
C ARG A 50 0.82 -7.87 -2.41
N ALA A 51 0.87 -8.70 -1.37
CA ALA A 51 -0.28 -8.94 -0.50
C ALA A 51 -0.75 -7.66 0.21
N LEU A 52 0.20 -6.87 0.73
CA LEU A 52 -0.11 -5.58 1.35
C LEU A 52 -0.62 -4.55 0.34
N ASP A 53 -0.07 -4.55 -0.87
CA ASP A 53 -0.45 -3.66 -1.96
C ASP A 53 -1.91 -3.93 -2.42
N VAL A 54 -2.28 -5.21 -2.63
CA VAL A 54 -3.66 -5.63 -2.90
C VAL A 54 -4.59 -5.26 -1.75
N TYR A 55 -4.20 -5.62 -0.51
CA TYR A 55 -5.02 -5.32 0.67
C TYR A 55 -5.30 -3.82 0.81
N ALA A 56 -4.30 -2.98 0.59
CA ALA A 56 -4.45 -1.53 0.66
C ALA A 56 -5.46 -1.05 -0.39
N ASN A 57 -5.32 -1.48 -1.65
CA ASN A 57 -6.25 -1.10 -2.72
C ASN A 57 -7.69 -1.49 -2.39
N GLU A 58 -7.92 -2.74 -1.98
CA GLU A 58 -9.26 -3.26 -1.65
C GLU A 58 -9.89 -2.59 -0.43
N THR A 59 -9.10 -2.39 0.64
CA THR A 59 -9.62 -1.97 1.94
C THR A 59 -9.78 -0.46 2.02
N TYR A 60 -8.81 0.28 1.47
CA TYR A 60 -8.74 1.75 1.58
C TYR A 60 -9.19 2.44 0.29
N TYR A 61 -9.93 1.74 -0.56
CA TYR A 61 -10.37 2.26 -1.86
C TYR A 61 -11.10 3.60 -1.76
N SER A 62 -11.96 3.80 -0.75
CA SER A 62 -12.70 5.06 -0.61
C SER A 62 -11.75 6.24 -0.34
N LEU A 63 -10.69 6.01 0.45
CA LEU A 63 -9.64 6.99 0.71
C LEU A 63 -8.87 7.29 -0.56
N PHE A 64 -8.42 6.27 -1.29
CA PHE A 64 -7.62 6.45 -2.51
C PHE A 64 -8.42 7.05 -3.66
N ASN A 65 -9.69 6.68 -3.82
CA ASN A 65 -10.58 7.34 -4.78
C ASN A 65 -10.76 8.83 -4.46
N GLY A 66 -10.86 9.22 -3.17
CA GLY A 66 -11.00 10.62 -2.79
C GLY A 66 -9.70 11.43 -2.92
N LEU A 67 -8.55 10.81 -2.65
CA LEU A 67 -7.26 11.50 -2.63
C LEU A 67 -6.53 11.48 -3.98
N PHE A 68 -6.57 10.35 -4.69
CA PHE A 68 -5.72 10.08 -5.85
C PHE A 68 -6.43 10.15 -7.19
N LEU A 69 -7.77 10.08 -7.23
CA LEU A 69 -8.54 9.98 -8.46
C LEU A 69 -9.21 11.30 -8.83
N SER A 70 -9.09 11.73 -10.08
CA SER A 70 -9.91 12.79 -10.66
C SER A 70 -11.16 12.22 -11.34
N ALA A 71 -12.15 13.07 -11.62
CA ALA A 71 -13.42 12.63 -12.20
C ALA A 71 -13.22 11.84 -13.50
N GLY A 72 -13.93 10.71 -13.65
CA GLY A 72 -13.86 9.85 -14.83
C GLY A 72 -12.65 8.91 -14.89
N GLY A 73 -11.93 8.72 -13.78
CA GLY A 73 -10.85 7.73 -13.68
C GLY A 73 -11.32 6.31 -13.37
N TYR A 74 -10.38 5.37 -13.44
CA TYR A 74 -10.55 3.97 -13.04
C TYR A 74 -10.57 3.88 -11.51
N HIS A 75 -11.65 3.33 -10.93
CA HIS A 75 -11.79 3.28 -9.49
C HIS A 75 -10.83 2.30 -8.82
N PHE A 76 -10.24 2.74 -7.70
CA PHE A 76 -9.54 1.88 -6.77
C PHE A 76 -10.51 0.88 -6.11
N GLY A 77 -9.98 -0.24 -5.61
CA GLY A 77 -10.76 -1.23 -4.85
C GLY A 77 -11.20 -2.48 -5.60
N ARG A 78 -10.69 -2.71 -6.82
CA ARG A 78 -10.92 -3.99 -7.51
C ARG A 78 -10.27 -5.12 -6.72
N LYS A 79 -11.06 -6.17 -6.44
CA LYS A 79 -10.57 -7.36 -5.75
C LYS A 79 -9.44 -8.04 -6.52
N GLY A 80 -8.38 -8.40 -5.82
CA GLY A 80 -7.18 -9.08 -6.30
C GLY A 80 -6.16 -8.16 -6.97
N GLU A 81 -6.49 -6.88 -7.16
CA GLU A 81 -5.65 -5.92 -7.88
C GLU A 81 -4.80 -5.07 -6.92
N THR A 82 -3.54 -4.87 -7.26
CA THR A 82 -2.62 -4.00 -6.49
C THR A 82 -2.98 -2.51 -6.60
N LEU A 83 -2.62 -1.72 -5.59
CA LEU A 83 -2.76 -0.26 -5.65
C LEU A 83 -1.86 0.30 -6.76
N SER A 84 -0.65 -0.25 -6.90
CA SER A 84 0.29 0.08 -7.97
C SER A 84 -0.30 -0.13 -9.37
N SER A 85 -1.07 -1.21 -9.62
CA SER A 85 -1.81 -1.42 -10.87
C SER A 85 -2.84 -0.32 -11.13
N ALA A 86 -3.69 -0.05 -10.14
CA ALA A 86 -4.75 0.95 -10.26
C ALA A 86 -4.17 2.37 -10.44
N LEU A 87 -3.06 2.70 -9.79
CA LEU A 87 -2.29 3.92 -10.03
C LEU A 87 -1.77 3.96 -11.47
N GLY A 88 -1.17 2.88 -11.96
CA GLY A 88 -0.65 2.78 -13.33
C GLY A 88 -1.74 3.01 -14.38
N LYS A 89 -2.89 2.35 -14.25
CA LYS A 89 -4.05 2.55 -15.13
C LYS A 89 -4.48 4.00 -15.17
N ASN A 90 -4.67 4.62 -14.01
CA ASN A 90 -5.07 6.02 -13.94
C ASN A 90 -4.00 6.99 -14.42
N TRP A 91 -2.73 6.62 -14.30
CA TRP A 91 -1.62 7.38 -14.87
C TRP A 91 -1.69 7.38 -16.40
N THR A 92 -1.96 6.22 -17.02
CA THR A 92 -2.18 6.13 -18.49
C THR A 92 -3.42 6.88 -18.98
N LEU A 93 -4.46 7.00 -18.14
CA LEU A 93 -5.67 7.78 -18.46
C LEU A 93 -5.52 9.29 -18.21
N ALA A 94 -4.41 9.74 -17.60
CA ALA A 94 -4.25 11.09 -17.06
C ALA A 94 -5.37 11.47 -16.07
N ARG A 95 -5.79 10.51 -15.21
CA ARG A 95 -6.86 10.68 -14.22
C ARG A 95 -6.39 10.64 -12.77
N LEU A 96 -5.08 10.74 -12.55
CA LEU A 96 -4.54 10.94 -11.21
C LEU A 96 -4.58 12.41 -10.80
N THR A 97 -4.89 12.68 -9.53
CA THR A 97 -4.65 14.00 -8.91
C THR A 97 -3.15 14.25 -8.78
N TRP A 98 -2.76 15.48 -8.40
CA TRP A 98 -1.35 15.77 -8.13
C TRP A 98 -0.77 14.87 -7.03
N LEU A 99 -1.59 14.48 -6.05
CA LEU A 99 -1.21 13.59 -4.95
C LEU A 99 -1.10 12.14 -5.43
N GLY A 100 -2.03 11.68 -6.27
CA GLY A 100 -1.94 10.37 -6.93
C GLY A 100 -0.70 10.24 -7.82
N LEU A 101 -0.39 11.28 -8.60
CA LEU A 101 0.85 11.36 -9.38
C LEU A 101 2.08 11.32 -8.49
N GLY A 102 2.06 12.03 -7.36
CA GLY A 102 3.14 11.99 -6.38
C GLY A 102 3.37 10.58 -5.80
N CYS A 103 2.29 9.86 -5.50
CA CYS A 103 2.34 8.47 -5.05
C CYS A 103 2.93 7.53 -6.13
N ALA A 104 2.42 7.63 -7.36
CA ALA A 104 2.90 6.81 -8.48
C ALA A 104 4.39 7.06 -8.79
N GLY A 105 4.81 8.33 -8.75
CA GLY A 105 6.20 8.70 -8.96
C GLY A 105 7.10 8.30 -7.80
N PHE A 106 6.62 8.37 -6.55
CA PHE A 106 7.36 7.85 -5.39
C PHE A 106 7.65 6.35 -5.52
N LEU A 107 6.66 5.57 -5.94
CA LEU A 107 6.88 4.15 -6.25
C LEU A 107 7.86 3.97 -7.42
N GLY A 108 7.81 4.86 -8.43
CA GLY A 108 8.76 4.92 -9.53
C GLY A 108 10.22 5.22 -9.12
N VAL A 109 10.44 5.92 -8.00
CA VAL A 109 11.78 6.14 -7.44
C VAL A 109 12.32 4.87 -6.78
N LEU A 110 11.45 4.06 -6.15
CA LEU A 110 11.84 2.80 -5.52
C LEU A 110 12.15 1.71 -6.54
N ASP A 111 11.34 1.63 -7.60
CA ASP A 111 11.52 0.73 -8.74
C ASP A 111 11.09 1.49 -10.01
N GLY A 112 11.99 1.64 -10.98
CA GLY A 112 11.74 2.47 -12.16
C GLY A 112 10.44 2.07 -12.87
N ASP A 113 9.55 3.03 -13.13
CA ASP A 113 8.23 2.80 -13.74
C ASP A 113 7.36 1.74 -13.04
N HIS A 114 7.51 1.59 -11.71
CA HIS A 114 6.84 0.54 -10.94
C HIS A 114 5.34 0.41 -11.22
N CYS A 115 4.60 1.51 -11.18
CA CYS A 115 3.15 1.50 -11.40
C CYS A 115 2.77 1.07 -12.82
N TYR A 116 3.58 1.45 -13.82
CA TYR A 116 3.34 1.04 -15.21
C TYR A 116 3.60 -0.46 -15.40
N LYS A 117 4.72 -0.96 -14.84
CA LYS A 117 5.07 -2.39 -14.86
C LYS A 117 4.06 -3.27 -14.10
N SER A 118 3.37 -2.68 -13.13
CA SER A 118 2.43 -3.38 -12.25
C SER A 118 0.99 -3.41 -12.77
N ILE A 119 0.70 -2.87 -13.97
CA ILE A 119 -0.65 -2.90 -14.54
C ILE A 119 -1.10 -4.36 -14.74
N GLU A 120 -2.17 -4.74 -14.06
CA GLU A 120 -2.75 -6.09 -14.10
C GLU A 120 -4.00 -6.19 -15.00
N GLY A 121 -4.18 -7.35 -15.61
CA GLY A 121 -5.35 -7.68 -16.44
C GLY A 121 -5.26 -7.15 -17.88
N GLU A 122 -6.31 -7.38 -18.66
CA GLU A 122 -6.44 -6.87 -20.03
C GLU A 122 -6.69 -5.36 -20.00
N TRP A 123 -5.60 -4.57 -19.93
CA TRP A 123 -5.63 -3.12 -19.95
C TRP A 123 -5.02 -2.59 -21.24
N HIS A 124 -5.80 -1.84 -22.01
CA HIS A 124 -5.31 -1.22 -23.23
C HIS A 124 -4.69 0.15 -22.93
N ILE A 125 -3.47 0.36 -23.40
CA ILE A 125 -2.73 1.61 -23.21
C ILE A 125 -2.80 2.40 -24.52
N ASP A 126 -3.75 3.32 -24.60
CA ASP A 126 -3.93 4.19 -25.77
C ASP A 126 -2.81 5.23 -25.91
N ARG A 127 -2.24 5.66 -24.79
CA ARG A 127 -1.23 6.71 -24.71
C ARG A 127 -0.20 6.42 -23.63
N PRO A 128 1.09 6.69 -23.88
CA PRO A 128 2.10 6.58 -22.85
C PRO A 128 1.81 7.59 -21.74
N ALA A 129 2.09 7.19 -20.51
CA ALA A 129 1.87 8.04 -19.35
C ALA A 129 2.85 9.23 -19.36
N ALA A 130 2.37 10.43 -19.03
CA ALA A 130 3.19 11.63 -18.99
C ALA A 130 4.22 11.56 -17.84
N PRO A 131 5.45 12.09 -18.01
CA PRO A 131 6.45 12.08 -16.95
C PRO A 131 5.93 12.81 -15.70
N ILE A 132 6.26 12.25 -14.54
CA ILE A 132 5.80 12.78 -13.24
C ILE A 132 6.83 13.81 -12.75
N SER A 133 6.35 14.98 -12.34
CA SER A 133 7.21 16.04 -11.79
C SER A 133 7.80 15.65 -10.44
N TRP A 134 9.10 15.92 -10.25
CA TRP A 134 9.81 15.74 -8.98
C TRP A 134 9.18 16.52 -7.81
N ILE A 135 8.48 17.62 -8.09
CA ILE A 135 7.76 18.37 -7.06
C ILE A 135 6.64 17.51 -6.47
N ASN A 136 5.82 16.87 -7.31
CA ASN A 136 4.75 15.98 -6.86
C ASN A 136 5.30 14.83 -6.00
N ILE A 137 6.40 14.22 -6.45
CA ILE A 137 7.07 13.13 -5.73
C ILE A 137 7.57 13.61 -4.37
N SER A 138 8.25 14.76 -4.33
CA SER A 138 8.84 15.29 -3.10
C SER A 138 7.77 15.70 -2.09
N VAL A 139 6.72 16.38 -2.54
CA VAL A 139 5.59 16.77 -1.68
C VAL A 139 4.88 15.53 -1.15
N PHE A 140 4.62 14.53 -1.99
CA PHE A 140 4.03 13.27 -1.53
C PHE A 140 4.91 12.58 -0.49
N ALA A 141 6.22 12.47 -0.72
CA ALA A 141 7.15 11.87 0.23
C ALA A 141 7.13 12.59 1.59
N LEU A 142 7.13 13.92 1.60
CA LEU A 142 7.02 14.71 2.83
C LEU A 142 5.68 14.47 3.55
N LEU A 143 4.57 14.45 2.80
CA LEU A 143 3.24 14.15 3.37
C LEU A 143 3.15 12.73 3.91
N ALA A 144 3.75 11.75 3.24
CA ALA A 144 3.80 10.37 3.70
C ALA A 144 4.59 10.25 5.01
N VAL A 145 5.75 10.89 5.11
CA VAL A 145 6.54 10.94 6.36
C VAL A 145 5.76 11.64 7.47
N ALA A 146 5.16 12.80 7.20
CA ALA A 146 4.35 13.52 8.18
C ALA A 146 3.15 12.68 8.65
N GLY A 147 2.48 11.98 7.74
CA GLY A 147 1.37 11.06 8.05
C GLY A 147 1.81 9.88 8.93
N LEU A 148 2.98 9.30 8.67
CA LEU A 148 3.56 8.24 9.50
C LEU A 148 3.86 8.73 10.92
N LEU A 149 4.49 9.91 11.05
CA LEU A 149 4.79 10.51 12.35
C LEU A 149 3.51 10.85 13.14
N LEU A 150 2.48 11.35 12.46
CA LEU A 150 1.18 11.62 13.06
C LEU A 150 0.52 10.32 13.54
N SER A 151 0.55 9.27 12.73
CA SER A 151 0.02 7.95 13.08
C SER A 151 0.69 7.39 14.33
N PHE A 152 2.02 7.52 14.42
CA PHE A 152 2.78 7.09 15.60
C PHE A 152 2.40 7.89 16.86
N LYS A 153 2.25 9.22 16.74
CA LYS A 153 1.80 10.07 17.86
C LYS A 153 0.40 9.69 18.34
N ILE A 154 -0.53 9.40 17.42
CA ILE A 154 -1.89 8.97 17.76
C ILE A 154 -1.84 7.65 18.54
N ILE A 155 -1.02 6.68 18.11
CA ILE A 155 -0.87 5.39 18.80
C ILE A 155 -0.33 5.60 20.23
N ILE A 156 0.70 6.45 20.42
CA ILE A 156 1.23 6.77 21.75
C ILE A 156 0.15 7.43 22.63
N LEU A 157 -0.59 8.39 22.07
CA LEU A 157 -1.65 9.07 22.81
C LEU A 157 -2.74 8.08 23.24
N MET A 158 -3.16 7.18 22.36
CA MET A 158 -4.12 6.13 22.68
C MET A 158 -3.59 5.21 23.80
N ALA A 159 -2.33 4.79 23.74
CA ALA A 159 -1.71 3.96 24.79
C ALA A 159 -1.66 4.69 26.14
N ALA A 160 -1.36 5.99 26.15
CA ALA A 160 -1.35 6.80 27.35
C ALA A 160 -2.76 6.93 27.96
N VAL A 161 -3.79 7.17 27.13
CA VAL A 161 -5.19 7.23 27.58
C VAL A 161 -5.64 5.89 28.17
N ILE A 162 -5.29 4.76 27.54
CA ILE A 162 -5.62 3.43 28.06
C ILE A 162 -4.96 3.20 29.42
N THR A 163 -3.69 3.56 29.57
CA THR A 163 -2.96 3.44 30.85
C THR A 163 -3.60 4.30 31.95
N TRP A 164 -4.02 5.53 31.62
CA TRP A 164 -4.70 6.42 32.56
C TRP A 164 -6.08 5.90 32.98
N LEU A 165 -6.83 5.28 32.07
CA LEU A 165 -8.14 4.69 32.39
C LEU A 165 -8.04 3.40 33.22
N ALA A 166 -6.88 2.74 33.22
CA ALA A 166 -6.65 1.46 33.89
C ALA A 166 -6.08 1.58 35.32
N GLY A 167 -5.64 2.78 35.73
CA GLY A 167 -5.11 3.09 37.06
C GLY A 167 -6.07 3.97 37.86
#